data_AF-A0A7J2SGB0-F1
#
_entry.id   AF-A0A7J2SGB0-F1
#
_cell.length_a   1.000
_cell.length_b   1.000
_cell.length_c   1.000
_cell.angle_alpha   90.00
_cell.angle_beta   90.00
_cell.angle_gamma   90.00
#
_symmetry.space_group_name_H-M   'P 1'
#
loop_
_entity.id
_entity.type
_entity.pdbx_description
1 polymer ?
#
loop_
_entity_poly.entity_id
_entity_poly.type
_entity_poly.pdbx_seq_one_letter_code
_entity_poly.pdbx_strand_id
1 'polypeptide(L)'
;MVKKIVGILIVILILLPVGNLVSFESKNLTEERKIEVNNFEFVEIEKKDLKKSELSGNQKIELKKFYQQIGFSIHTKYNGIEKDSTILDAIFNGIDIDNNPSTGVNGKDVRVSVIILPLIQQIDIGWILTFSIALKVIRMGEELKYGDFEIYFKGNIFYSVSHTFKVGYYSPQNEEIPREIREVVTIVPYIFYEKNPEFYINLEPVFEDGRQNLSVIMEYSNTQTHKVIIDYFPAVNSMIKISPDVSLKKLNISIERFADVEQTIKMRYEDNFGINITVEDIPVRMAFTLGFSENYFEYIASDEFNASLVIEYGGFEFCIKLEYLPRHLIANFGEGYIYVYINERKTKFTVCNDVDSPTNYLSISNLTGEATIQWKGEQEGYIIVEGFKGLKLEIYSETSLTHFLLYSILKAEYFEIKWNISLHGYIFIDTNWEWLSFYSLNITIDDVFGVLIESNLLRADDFNVAWQTVPPVFQINGDIDFIGDITFSIMLNGIWYDVF
;
A
#
# COMPACT_ATOMS: atom_id res chain seq x y z
N MET A 1 -39.01 -6.13 6.46
CA MET A 1 -38.10 -6.90 5.57
C MET A 1 -36.77 -7.19 6.25
N VAL A 2 -36.06 -6.18 6.78
CA VAL A 2 -34.81 -6.32 7.57
C VAL A 2 -34.89 -7.39 8.67
N LYS A 3 -35.97 -7.43 9.48
CA LYS A 3 -36.15 -8.45 10.54
C LYS A 3 -36.24 -9.91 10.03
N LYS A 4 -36.74 -10.15 8.81
CA LYS A 4 -36.80 -11.51 8.21
C LYS A 4 -35.47 -11.92 7.59
N ILE A 5 -34.70 -10.96 7.07
CA ILE A 5 -33.37 -11.16 6.47
C ILE A 5 -32.32 -11.41 7.56
N VAL A 6 -32.37 -10.63 8.65
CA VAL A 6 -31.55 -10.86 9.86
C VAL A 6 -31.86 -12.23 10.47
N GLY A 7 -33.13 -12.65 10.47
CA GLY A 7 -33.52 -14.00 10.93
C GLY A 7 -32.94 -15.14 10.10
N ILE A 8 -32.86 -14.99 8.77
CA ILE A 8 -32.28 -16.02 7.87
C ILE A 8 -30.75 -16.06 7.99
N LEU A 9 -30.09 -14.90 8.09
CA LEU A 9 -28.64 -14.83 8.35
C LEU A 9 -28.30 -15.46 9.71
N ILE A 10 -29.03 -15.11 10.78
CA ILE A 10 -28.81 -15.67 12.11
C ILE A 10 -29.00 -17.20 12.12
N VAL A 11 -29.98 -17.73 11.38
CA VAL A 11 -30.20 -19.20 11.26
C VAL A 11 -29.05 -19.88 10.50
N ILE A 12 -28.53 -19.25 9.44
CA ILE A 12 -27.34 -19.71 8.68
C ILE A 12 -26.07 -19.68 9.57
N LEU A 13 -26.00 -18.75 10.52
CA LEU A 13 -24.82 -18.48 11.34
C LEU A 13 -24.82 -19.24 12.68
N ILE A 14 -25.98 -19.61 13.22
CA ILE A 14 -26.13 -20.54 14.36
C ILE A 14 -25.72 -21.97 13.99
N LEU A 15 -25.76 -22.33 12.70
CA LEU A 15 -25.37 -23.64 12.18
C LEU A 15 -23.86 -23.75 11.83
N LEU A 16 -23.09 -22.67 11.97
CA LEU A 16 -21.63 -22.72 11.86
C LEU A 16 -21.08 -23.48 13.08
N PRO A 17 -20.16 -24.47 12.91
CA PRO A 17 -19.53 -25.12 14.04
C PRO A 17 -18.64 -24.08 14.73
N VAL A 18 -19.12 -23.60 15.88
CA VAL A 18 -18.31 -22.87 16.85
C VAL A 18 -17.20 -23.81 17.28
N GLY A 19 -15.99 -23.57 16.77
CA GLY A 19 -14.79 -24.24 17.25
C GLY A 19 -14.70 -24.06 18.77
N ASN A 20 -14.80 -25.18 19.49
CA ASN A 20 -14.58 -25.37 20.94
C ASN A 20 -15.69 -25.03 21.96
N LEU A 21 -16.94 -24.74 21.58
CA LEU A 21 -18.03 -24.62 22.57
C LEU A 21 -19.38 -25.06 21.97
N VAL A 22 -19.59 -26.37 21.84
CA VAL A 22 -20.93 -26.93 21.64
C VAL A 22 -21.12 -28.09 22.62
N SER A 23 -21.55 -27.78 23.84
CA SER A 23 -22.38 -28.70 24.62
C SER A 23 -23.81 -28.53 24.12
N PHE A 24 -24.27 -29.43 23.26
CA PHE A 24 -25.68 -29.48 22.88
C PHE A 24 -26.41 -30.32 23.94
N GLU A 25 -27.23 -29.69 24.79
CA GLU A 25 -28.23 -30.43 25.55
C GLU A 25 -29.27 -30.94 24.55
N SER A 26 -29.24 -32.24 24.26
CA SER A 26 -30.43 -32.89 23.71
C SER A 26 -31.45 -33.00 24.85
N LYS A 27 -32.62 -32.38 24.69
CA LYS A 27 -33.76 -32.64 25.58
C LYS A 27 -34.20 -34.08 25.39
N ASN A 28 -33.59 -34.99 26.15
CA ASN A 28 -34.24 -36.22 26.54
C ASN A 28 -34.95 -35.95 27.87
N LEU A 29 -36.30 -36.06 27.80
CA LEU A 29 -37.26 -35.94 28.90
C LEU A 29 -36.66 -36.36 30.25
N THR A 30 -36.56 -35.40 31.17
CA THR A 30 -36.26 -35.67 32.58
C THR A 30 -37.37 -35.04 33.42
N GLU A 31 -37.91 -35.80 34.37
CA GLU A 31 -39.08 -35.42 35.17
C GLU A 31 -38.84 -34.15 35.98
N GLU A 32 -39.67 -33.12 35.72
CA GLU A 32 -39.70 -31.89 36.49
C GLU A 32 -40.41 -32.12 37.83
N ARG A 33 -39.74 -31.86 38.95
CA ARG A 33 -40.40 -31.77 40.27
C ARG A 33 -40.58 -30.30 40.64
N LYS A 34 -41.82 -29.83 40.63
CA LYS A 34 -42.19 -28.47 41.04
C LYS A 34 -42.28 -28.39 42.56
N ILE A 35 -41.62 -27.40 43.16
CA ILE A 35 -41.81 -27.03 44.57
C ILE A 35 -42.18 -25.55 44.62
N GLU A 36 -43.33 -25.24 45.21
CA GLU A 36 -43.79 -23.86 45.46
C GLU A 36 -43.31 -23.39 46.83
N VAL A 37 -42.61 -22.25 46.86
CA VAL A 37 -42.34 -21.52 48.11
C VAL A 37 -42.57 -20.03 47.86
N ASN A 38 -43.45 -19.42 48.65
CA ASN A 38 -43.73 -17.98 48.68
C ASN A 38 -43.98 -17.33 47.30
N ASN A 39 -44.92 -17.88 46.52
CA ASN A 39 -45.39 -17.34 45.23
C ASN A 39 -44.30 -17.13 44.15
N PHE A 40 -43.19 -17.85 44.23
CA PHE A 40 -42.23 -17.98 43.14
C PHE A 40 -42.04 -19.46 42.78
N GLU A 41 -42.20 -19.79 41.49
CA GLU A 41 -41.88 -21.10 40.93
C GLU A 41 -40.36 -21.21 40.76
N PHE A 42 -39.74 -22.25 41.31
CA PHE A 42 -38.34 -22.58 41.09
C PHE A 42 -38.22 -23.95 40.41
N VAL A 43 -37.37 -24.02 39.38
CA VAL A 43 -36.99 -25.28 38.71
C VAL A 43 -35.56 -25.61 39.13
N GLU A 44 -35.38 -26.67 39.91
CA GLU A 44 -34.06 -27.18 40.28
C GLU A 44 -33.63 -28.26 39.27
N ILE A 45 -32.48 -28.05 38.62
CA ILE A 45 -31.89 -29.00 37.66
C ILE A 45 -30.68 -29.65 38.33
N GLU A 46 -30.78 -30.93 38.71
CA GLU A 46 -29.65 -31.72 39.19
C GLU A 46 -28.63 -31.96 38.06
N LYS A 47 -27.37 -31.55 38.28
CA LYS A 47 -26.25 -31.86 37.37
C LYS A 47 -25.85 -33.32 37.49
N LYS A 48 -25.98 -34.07 36.39
CA LYS A 48 -25.28 -35.34 36.16
C LYS A 48 -24.21 -35.18 35.08
N ASP A 49 -23.08 -35.87 35.30
CA ASP A 49 -21.83 -35.79 34.56
C ASP A 49 -21.93 -35.67 33.03
N LEU A 50 -21.33 -34.60 32.48
CA LEU A 50 -21.20 -34.34 31.04
C LEU A 50 -20.01 -35.13 30.45
N LYS A 51 -20.31 -36.19 29.68
CA LYS A 51 -19.35 -36.78 28.73
C LYS A 51 -19.30 -35.94 27.45
N LYS A 52 -18.09 -35.63 26.96
CA LYS A 52 -17.84 -35.05 25.62
C LYS A 52 -18.52 -35.92 24.54
N SER A 53 -19.46 -35.37 23.79
CA SER A 53 -20.09 -36.04 22.65
C SER A 53 -19.44 -35.60 21.33
N GLU A 54 -18.94 -36.55 20.55
CA GLU A 54 -18.53 -36.33 19.16
C GLU A 54 -19.75 -36.17 18.25
N LEU A 55 -19.66 -35.30 17.22
CA LEU A 55 -20.68 -35.13 16.18
C LEU A 55 -20.95 -36.44 15.45
N SER A 56 -22.23 -36.80 15.34
CA SER A 56 -22.67 -38.01 14.63
C SER A 56 -22.38 -37.93 13.12
N GLY A 57 -22.15 -39.08 12.47
CA GLY A 57 -21.77 -39.15 11.05
C GLY A 57 -22.76 -38.46 10.09
N ASN A 58 -24.07 -38.46 10.39
CA ASN A 58 -25.08 -37.81 9.56
C ASN A 58 -25.00 -36.28 9.62
N GLN A 59 -24.67 -35.71 10.79
CA GLN A 59 -24.50 -34.26 10.95
C GLN A 59 -23.26 -33.76 10.20
N LYS A 60 -22.16 -34.53 10.21
CA LYS A 60 -20.96 -34.22 9.40
C LYS A 60 -21.27 -34.18 7.91
N ILE A 61 -22.15 -35.05 7.42
CA ILE A 61 -22.55 -35.13 6.00
C ILE A 61 -23.40 -33.93 5.59
N GLU A 62 -24.35 -33.48 6.42
CA GLU A 62 -25.17 -32.30 6.11
C GLU A 62 -24.37 -30.99 6.14
N LEU A 63 -23.49 -30.82 7.13
CA LEU A 63 -22.54 -29.70 7.18
C LEU A 63 -21.62 -29.68 5.96
N LYS A 64 -21.09 -30.84 5.54
CA LYS A 64 -20.22 -30.94 4.35
C LYS A 64 -20.93 -30.49 3.08
N LYS A 65 -22.20 -30.87 2.91
CA LYS A 65 -23.03 -30.41 1.79
C LYS A 65 -23.29 -28.90 1.82
N PHE A 66 -23.53 -28.33 3.00
CA PHE A 66 -23.75 -26.90 3.18
C PHE A 66 -22.51 -26.06 2.85
N TYR A 67 -21.33 -26.44 3.35
CA TYR A 67 -20.08 -25.74 3.02
C TYR A 67 -19.68 -25.86 1.55
N GLN A 68 -19.94 -27.02 0.92
CA GLN A 68 -19.76 -27.20 -0.52
C GLN A 68 -20.72 -26.31 -1.33
N GLN A 69 -21.92 -26.01 -0.81
CA GLN A 69 -22.89 -25.11 -1.44
C GLN A 69 -22.56 -23.62 -1.29
N ILE A 70 -21.79 -23.24 -0.25
CA ILE A 70 -21.40 -21.84 0.02
C ILE A 70 -19.98 -21.53 -0.52
N GLY A 71 -19.32 -22.51 -1.15
CA GLY A 71 -18.09 -22.28 -1.90
C GLY A 71 -16.88 -21.88 -1.03
N PHE A 72 -16.86 -22.31 0.24
CA PHE A 72 -15.75 -22.03 1.14
C PHE A 72 -14.70 -23.15 1.16
N SER A 73 -13.43 -22.79 1.15
CA SER A 73 -12.31 -23.73 1.16
C SER A 73 -11.02 -23.12 1.69
N ILE A 74 -10.10 -23.97 2.11
CA ILE A 74 -8.71 -23.62 2.39
C ILE A 74 -7.87 -24.01 1.19
N HIS A 75 -7.18 -23.04 0.61
CA HIS A 75 -6.14 -23.31 -0.37
C HIS A 75 -4.78 -23.37 0.31
N THR A 76 -3.94 -24.29 -0.12
CA THR A 76 -2.53 -24.38 0.29
C THR A 76 -1.64 -24.57 -0.92
N LYS A 77 -0.49 -23.92 -0.92
CA LYS A 77 0.60 -24.15 -1.86
C LYS A 77 1.89 -24.39 -1.07
N TYR A 78 2.55 -25.50 -1.30
CA TYR A 78 3.82 -25.83 -0.65
C TYR A 78 4.83 -26.33 -1.68
N ASN A 79 5.95 -25.62 -1.86
CA ASN A 79 7.00 -25.95 -2.85
C ASN A 79 6.42 -26.31 -4.24
N GLY A 80 5.40 -25.55 -4.69
CA GLY A 80 4.72 -25.75 -5.97
C GLY A 80 3.59 -26.80 -5.98
N ILE A 81 3.33 -27.52 -4.88
CA ILE A 81 2.19 -28.43 -4.74
C ILE A 81 0.97 -27.63 -4.25
N GLU A 82 -0.07 -27.55 -5.07
CA GLU A 82 -1.31 -26.82 -4.77
C GLU A 82 -2.45 -27.75 -4.41
N LYS A 83 -3.24 -27.41 -3.37
CA LYS A 83 -4.38 -28.18 -2.90
C LYS A 83 -5.51 -27.26 -2.43
N ASP A 84 -6.74 -27.63 -2.77
CA ASP A 84 -7.96 -27.04 -2.20
C ASP A 84 -8.63 -28.05 -1.26
N SER A 85 -8.73 -27.70 0.01
CA SER A 85 -9.36 -28.51 1.06
C SER A 85 -10.67 -27.89 1.52
N THR A 86 -11.69 -28.72 1.76
CA THR A 86 -12.92 -28.22 2.40
C THR A 86 -12.64 -27.79 3.85
N ILE A 87 -13.35 -26.79 4.38
CA ILE A 87 -13.13 -26.32 5.76
C ILE A 87 -13.23 -27.49 6.76
N LEU A 88 -14.24 -28.34 6.64
CA LEU A 88 -14.45 -29.45 7.59
C LEU A 88 -13.30 -30.45 7.54
N ASP A 89 -12.82 -30.79 6.34
CA ASP A 89 -11.69 -31.70 6.20
C ASP A 89 -10.42 -31.07 6.82
N ALA A 90 -10.20 -29.77 6.60
CA ALA A 90 -9.08 -29.03 7.18
C ALA A 90 -9.13 -28.94 8.73
N ILE A 91 -10.32 -28.75 9.30
CA ILE A 91 -10.53 -28.66 10.76
C ILE A 91 -10.38 -30.03 11.44
N PHE A 92 -11.04 -31.06 10.92
CA PHE A 92 -11.13 -32.35 11.61
C PHE A 92 -9.98 -33.29 11.28
N ASN A 93 -9.47 -33.26 10.04
CA ASN A 93 -8.49 -34.22 9.56
C ASN A 93 -7.11 -33.60 9.33
N GLY A 94 -6.98 -32.27 9.36
CA GLY A 94 -5.78 -31.58 8.92
C GLY A 94 -5.58 -31.67 7.41
N ILE A 95 -4.58 -30.96 6.90
CA ILE A 95 -4.21 -30.93 5.49
C ILE A 95 -2.82 -31.53 5.35
N ASP A 96 -2.70 -32.51 4.47
CA ASP A 96 -1.42 -32.95 3.90
C ASP A 96 -1.12 -31.97 2.78
N ILE A 97 -0.04 -31.21 2.86
CA ILE A 97 0.36 -30.19 1.88
C ILE A 97 1.46 -30.70 0.95
N ASP A 98 2.32 -31.63 1.38
CA ASP A 98 3.49 -32.08 0.63
C ASP A 98 3.31 -33.43 -0.12
N ASN A 99 2.16 -34.08 0.04
CA ASN A 99 1.83 -35.43 -0.47
C ASN A 99 2.72 -36.55 0.10
N ASN A 100 3.33 -36.36 1.25
CA ASN A 100 4.15 -37.35 1.89
C ASN A 100 3.45 -37.90 3.15
N PRO A 101 3.00 -39.17 3.15
CA PRO A 101 2.35 -39.73 4.33
C PRO A 101 3.30 -39.93 5.53
N SER A 102 4.62 -39.73 5.34
CA SER A 102 5.65 -39.88 6.37
C SER A 102 5.95 -38.59 7.14
N THR A 103 5.34 -37.48 6.75
CA THR A 103 5.55 -36.14 7.31
C THR A 103 4.37 -35.71 8.17
N GLY A 104 4.61 -34.72 9.04
CA GLY A 104 3.65 -34.22 10.01
C GLY A 104 3.13 -35.28 10.99
N VAL A 105 1.86 -35.14 11.39
CA VAL A 105 1.19 -36.00 12.37
C VAL A 105 0.14 -36.87 11.67
N ASN A 106 0.43 -38.16 11.50
CA ASN A 106 -0.38 -39.12 10.73
C ASN A 106 -0.51 -38.75 9.24
N GLY A 107 0.58 -38.29 8.61
CA GLY A 107 0.57 -37.86 7.19
C GLY A 107 -0.24 -36.59 6.97
N LYS A 108 -0.19 -35.68 7.94
CA LYS A 108 -0.91 -34.39 7.93
C LYS A 108 0.01 -33.31 8.47
N ASP A 109 0.09 -32.23 7.72
CA ASP A 109 1.16 -31.25 7.80
C ASP A 109 0.75 -29.98 8.51
N VAL A 110 -0.48 -29.54 8.26
CA VAL A 110 -1.07 -28.35 8.89
C VAL A 110 -2.44 -28.64 9.43
N ARG A 111 -2.76 -28.03 10.57
CA ARG A 111 -4.12 -28.00 11.12
C ARG A 111 -4.65 -26.59 11.03
N VAL A 112 -5.86 -26.46 10.50
CA VAL A 112 -6.50 -25.17 10.29
C VAL A 112 -7.76 -25.09 11.13
N SER A 113 -8.01 -23.95 11.76
CA SER A 113 -9.27 -23.62 12.40
C SER A 113 -9.78 -22.31 11.82
N VAL A 114 -11.03 -22.29 11.39
CA VAL A 114 -11.69 -21.09 10.85
C VAL A 114 -12.93 -20.81 11.68
N ILE A 115 -13.07 -19.56 12.13
CA ILE A 115 -14.27 -19.07 12.79
C ILE A 115 -14.75 -17.85 12.03
N ILE A 116 -16.03 -17.82 11.65
CA ILE A 116 -16.66 -16.68 10.99
C ILE A 116 -17.69 -16.11 11.95
N LEU A 117 -17.47 -14.88 12.41
CA LEU A 117 -18.30 -14.17 13.38
C LEU A 117 -19.00 -12.99 12.69
N PRO A 118 -20.29 -13.11 12.37
CA PRO A 118 -21.10 -11.98 11.94
C PRO A 118 -21.47 -11.13 13.14
N LEU A 119 -21.46 -9.81 12.98
CA LEU A 119 -21.96 -8.89 14.00
C LEU A 119 -22.77 -7.79 13.34
N ILE A 120 -23.99 -7.59 13.84
CA ILE A 120 -24.81 -6.43 13.49
C ILE A 120 -24.70 -5.46 14.64
N GLN A 121 -24.18 -4.28 14.36
CA GLN A 121 -23.99 -3.24 15.36
C GLN A 121 -24.54 -1.90 14.87
N GLN A 122 -25.00 -1.08 15.81
CA GLN A 122 -25.43 0.28 15.53
C GLN A 122 -24.23 1.22 15.70
N ILE A 123 -23.99 2.05 14.70
CA ILE A 123 -23.01 3.13 14.68
C ILE A 123 -23.72 4.46 14.36
N ASP A 124 -23.00 5.58 14.34
CA ASP A 124 -23.58 6.91 14.16
C ASP A 124 -24.39 7.06 12.86
N ILE A 125 -23.97 6.39 11.79
CA ILE A 125 -24.67 6.42 10.49
C ILE A 125 -25.82 5.40 10.39
N GLY A 126 -26.05 4.59 11.42
CA GLY A 126 -27.10 3.55 11.47
C GLY A 126 -26.56 2.15 11.72
N TRP A 127 -27.31 1.13 11.29
CA TRP A 127 -26.91 -0.28 11.47
C TRP A 127 -25.90 -0.70 10.41
N ILE A 128 -24.83 -1.39 10.82
CA ILE A 128 -23.87 -2.04 9.93
C ILE A 128 -23.79 -3.55 10.21
N LEU A 129 -23.45 -4.31 9.18
CA LEU A 129 -23.07 -5.71 9.28
C LEU A 129 -21.56 -5.82 9.14
N THR A 130 -20.90 -6.53 10.04
CA THR A 130 -19.47 -6.84 10.00
C THR A 130 -19.27 -8.34 9.98
N PHE A 131 -18.20 -8.79 9.32
CA PHE A 131 -17.80 -10.19 9.26
C PHE A 131 -16.37 -10.32 9.76
N SER A 132 -16.16 -10.92 10.93
CA SER A 132 -14.83 -11.24 11.45
C SER A 132 -14.49 -12.69 11.14
N ILE A 133 -13.46 -12.91 10.35
CA ILE A 133 -12.93 -14.22 9.99
C ILE A 133 -11.66 -14.42 10.80
N ALA A 134 -11.67 -15.35 11.75
CA ALA A 134 -10.50 -15.77 12.49
C ALA A 134 -9.96 -17.07 11.89
N LEU A 135 -8.79 -16.99 11.25
CA LEU A 135 -8.03 -18.11 10.71
C LEU A 135 -6.88 -18.44 11.66
N LYS A 136 -6.84 -19.67 12.16
CA LYS A 136 -5.71 -20.19 12.93
C LYS A 136 -5.06 -21.34 12.19
N VAL A 137 -3.77 -21.25 11.93
CA VAL A 137 -2.98 -22.31 11.28
C VAL A 137 -1.90 -22.79 12.24
N ILE A 138 -1.76 -24.10 12.36
CA ILE A 138 -0.75 -24.76 13.18
C ILE A 138 0.08 -25.67 12.28
N ARG A 139 1.38 -25.43 12.20
CA ARG A 139 2.35 -26.34 11.57
C ARG A 139 2.53 -27.57 12.45
N MET A 140 2.39 -28.75 11.88
CA MET A 140 2.46 -30.03 12.59
C MET A 140 3.77 -30.80 12.35
N GLY A 141 4.51 -30.48 11.29
CA GLY A 141 5.78 -31.10 10.90
C GLY A 141 6.97 -30.12 10.93
N GLU A 142 8.15 -30.60 11.32
CA GLU A 142 9.40 -29.81 11.35
C GLU A 142 10.10 -29.77 10.00
N GLU A 143 9.93 -30.80 9.19
CA GLU A 143 10.45 -30.92 7.84
C GLU A 143 9.93 -29.87 6.87
N LEU A 144 8.80 -29.24 7.21
CA LEU A 144 8.16 -28.20 6.40
C LEU A 144 8.70 -26.81 6.70
N LYS A 145 9.44 -26.66 7.80
CA LYS A 145 9.72 -25.40 8.48
C LYS A 145 10.26 -24.29 7.58
N TYR A 146 11.02 -24.60 6.53
CA TYR A 146 11.66 -23.60 5.66
C TYR A 146 11.24 -23.71 4.18
N GLY A 147 10.14 -24.38 3.90
CA GLY A 147 9.61 -24.47 2.54
C GLY A 147 8.85 -23.22 2.12
N ASP A 148 8.68 -23.06 0.81
CA ASP A 148 7.86 -22.01 0.20
C ASP A 148 6.38 -22.33 0.43
N PHE A 149 5.69 -21.56 1.28
CA PHE A 149 4.35 -21.90 1.76
C PHE A 149 3.36 -20.75 1.68
N GLU A 150 2.23 -21.01 1.03
CA GLU A 150 1.07 -20.13 0.98
C GLU A 150 -0.16 -20.87 1.52
N ILE A 151 -0.94 -20.20 2.36
CA ILE A 151 -2.24 -20.72 2.80
C ILE A 151 -3.25 -19.59 2.89
N TYR A 152 -4.43 -19.79 2.32
CA TYR A 152 -5.52 -18.83 2.46
C TYR A 152 -6.89 -19.50 2.54
N PHE A 153 -7.75 -18.90 3.33
CA PHE A 153 -9.18 -19.13 3.33
C PHE A 153 -9.80 -18.36 2.16
N LYS A 154 -10.48 -19.07 1.25
CA LYS A 154 -11.29 -18.47 0.19
C LYS A 154 -12.76 -18.77 0.38
N GLY A 155 -13.60 -17.78 0.11
CA GLY A 155 -15.04 -17.97 0.19
C GLY A 155 -15.87 -16.97 -0.61
N ASN A 156 -17.14 -17.32 -0.79
CA ASN A 156 -18.13 -16.52 -1.51
C ASN A 156 -19.40 -16.35 -0.66
N ILE A 157 -19.88 -15.12 -0.51
CA ILE A 157 -21.18 -14.81 0.07
C ILE A 157 -22.00 -14.03 -0.96
N PHE A 158 -23.26 -14.43 -1.16
CA PHE A 158 -24.16 -13.75 -2.07
C PHE A 158 -25.11 -12.79 -1.33
N TYR A 159 -25.06 -11.50 -1.67
CA TYR A 159 -26.04 -10.51 -1.23
C TYR A 159 -26.23 -9.44 -2.31
N SER A 160 -27.31 -9.53 -3.09
CA SER A 160 -27.57 -8.72 -4.30
C SER A 160 -26.53 -8.93 -5.42
N VAL A 161 -25.24 -8.94 -5.09
CA VAL A 161 -24.09 -9.34 -5.91
C VAL A 161 -23.27 -10.41 -5.19
N SER A 162 -22.38 -11.08 -5.91
CA SER A 162 -21.43 -12.03 -5.34
C SER A 162 -20.29 -11.28 -4.65
N HIS A 163 -19.96 -11.66 -3.42
CA HIS A 163 -18.82 -11.13 -2.67
C HIS A 163 -17.84 -12.26 -2.42
N THR A 164 -16.65 -12.19 -3.01
CA THR A 164 -15.58 -13.17 -2.77
C THR A 164 -14.50 -12.58 -1.89
N PHE A 165 -13.93 -13.40 -1.02
CA PHE A 165 -12.79 -13.01 -0.20
C PHE A 165 -11.73 -14.10 -0.22
N LYS A 166 -10.47 -13.68 -0.16
CA LYS A 166 -9.30 -14.52 0.15
C LYS A 166 -8.56 -13.87 1.30
N VAL A 167 -8.24 -14.64 2.33
CA VAL A 167 -7.55 -14.17 3.53
C VAL A 167 -6.54 -15.23 3.93
N GLY A 168 -5.28 -14.86 4.07
CA GLY A 168 -4.25 -15.80 4.46
C GLY A 168 -2.87 -15.18 4.47
N TYR A 169 -1.86 -16.04 4.44
CA TYR A 169 -0.47 -15.61 4.47
C TYR A 169 0.43 -16.45 3.56
N TYR A 170 1.60 -15.88 3.32
CA TYR A 170 2.69 -16.46 2.57
C TYR A 170 3.98 -16.36 3.40
N SER A 171 4.75 -17.44 3.39
CA SER A 171 6.07 -17.57 3.99
C SER A 171 7.03 -18.02 2.90
N PRO A 172 8.04 -17.21 2.53
CA PRO A 172 8.95 -17.56 1.45
C PRO A 172 9.93 -18.66 1.86
N GLN A 173 10.57 -19.28 0.87
CA GLN A 173 11.61 -20.27 1.10
C GLN A 173 12.74 -19.70 1.98
N ASN A 174 13.21 -20.52 2.93
CA ASN A 174 14.26 -20.19 3.92
C ASN A 174 13.82 -19.30 5.09
N GLU A 175 12.64 -18.70 5.07
CA GLU A 175 12.02 -18.14 6.28
C GLU A 175 11.29 -19.26 7.04
N GLU A 176 11.29 -19.21 8.37
CA GLU A 176 10.51 -20.20 9.13
C GLU A 176 9.01 -19.96 8.93
N ILE A 177 8.29 -20.99 8.46
CA ILE A 177 6.83 -21.05 8.52
C ILE A 177 6.40 -21.03 9.99
N PRO A 178 5.53 -20.08 10.41
CA PRO A 178 5.10 -19.98 11.79
C PRO A 178 4.64 -21.32 12.36
N ARG A 179 5.10 -21.66 13.57
CA ARG A 179 4.60 -22.83 14.30
C ARG A 179 3.09 -22.72 14.53
N GLU A 180 2.66 -21.51 14.87
CA GLU A 180 1.25 -21.13 14.98
C GLU A 180 1.09 -19.71 14.45
N ILE A 181 -0.01 -19.46 13.77
CA ILE A 181 -0.42 -18.11 13.37
C ILE A 181 -1.91 -17.97 13.57
N ARG A 182 -2.30 -16.83 14.14
CA ARG A 182 -3.69 -16.41 14.23
C ARG A 182 -3.86 -15.13 13.45
N GLU A 183 -4.72 -15.17 12.47
CA GLU A 183 -5.09 -14.04 11.65
C GLU A 183 -6.58 -13.77 11.86
N VAL A 184 -6.94 -12.54 12.21
CA VAL A 184 -8.34 -12.10 12.29
C VAL A 184 -8.55 -10.97 11.31
N VAL A 185 -9.33 -11.23 10.26
CA VAL A 185 -9.76 -10.22 9.30
C VAL A 185 -11.21 -9.86 9.55
N THR A 186 -11.47 -8.60 9.88
CA THR A 186 -12.83 -8.06 9.95
C THR A 186 -13.14 -7.22 8.73
N ILE A 187 -14.21 -7.57 8.04
CA ILE A 187 -14.72 -6.87 6.86
C ILE A 187 -16.00 -6.14 7.26
N VAL A 188 -16.07 -4.84 6.96
CA VAL A 188 -17.27 -4.01 7.10
C VAL A 188 -17.73 -3.62 5.70
N PRO A 189 -18.57 -4.43 5.03
CA PRO A 189 -18.93 -4.23 3.63
C PRO A 189 -19.92 -3.08 3.39
N TYR A 190 -20.47 -2.46 4.44
CA TYR A 190 -21.47 -1.39 4.33
C TYR A 190 -22.66 -1.70 3.41
N ILE A 191 -23.17 -2.94 3.40
CA ILE A 191 -24.25 -3.42 2.50
C ILE A 191 -25.57 -2.60 2.49
N PHE A 192 -25.76 -1.70 3.45
CA PHE A 192 -26.94 -0.82 3.56
C PHE A 192 -26.66 0.62 3.10
N TYR A 193 -25.43 0.94 2.70
CA TYR A 193 -24.97 2.28 2.35
C TYR A 193 -24.14 2.24 1.06
N GLU A 194 -24.11 3.34 0.32
CA GLU A 194 -23.19 3.51 -0.81
C GLU A 194 -21.80 3.93 -0.28
N LYS A 195 -21.12 2.99 0.41
CA LYS A 195 -19.78 3.18 0.98
C LYS A 195 -18.90 1.98 0.66
N ASN A 196 -17.63 2.23 0.38
CA ASN A 196 -16.62 1.20 0.16
C ASN A 196 -16.36 0.37 1.44
N PRO A 197 -15.95 -0.91 1.31
CA PRO A 197 -15.72 -1.78 2.46
C PRO A 197 -14.53 -1.31 3.31
N GLU A 198 -14.60 -1.50 4.64
CA GLU A 198 -13.43 -1.37 5.52
C GLU A 198 -12.88 -2.75 5.92
N PHE A 199 -11.57 -2.81 6.12
CA PHE A 199 -10.85 -4.01 6.51
C PHE A 199 -10.03 -3.75 7.77
N TYR A 200 -10.07 -4.71 8.69
CA TYR A 200 -9.25 -4.71 9.91
C TYR A 200 -8.52 -6.04 9.94
N ILE A 201 -7.21 -6.00 10.02
CA ILE A 201 -6.35 -7.19 10.03
C ILE A 201 -5.66 -7.23 11.37
N ASN A 202 -5.76 -8.34 12.07
CA ASN A 202 -4.96 -8.64 13.25
C ASN A 202 -4.14 -9.90 12.97
N LEU A 203 -2.83 -9.82 13.18
CA LEU A 203 -1.89 -10.89 12.89
C LEU A 203 -1.11 -11.22 14.17
N GLU A 204 -1.11 -12.49 14.58
CA GLU A 204 -0.37 -13.00 15.74
C GLU A 204 0.44 -14.24 15.33
N PRO A 205 1.67 -14.09 14.81
CA PRO A 205 2.52 -15.22 14.45
C PRO A 205 3.37 -15.68 15.64
N VAL A 206 3.64 -16.98 15.71
CA VAL A 206 4.51 -17.62 16.70
C VAL A 206 5.56 -18.45 15.95
N PHE A 207 6.81 -18.06 16.11
CA PHE A 207 7.98 -18.69 15.53
C PHE A 207 8.83 -19.36 16.62
N GLU A 208 9.64 -20.34 16.26
CA GLU A 208 10.57 -21.01 17.16
C GLU A 208 11.96 -20.37 17.12
N ASP A 209 12.42 -19.93 15.94
CA ASP A 209 13.77 -19.41 15.71
C ASP A 209 13.82 -17.88 15.63
N GLY A 210 13.25 -17.22 16.64
CA GLY A 210 13.18 -15.75 16.67
C GLY A 210 12.14 -15.20 15.70
N ARG A 211 12.23 -13.91 15.35
CA ARG A 211 11.25 -13.27 14.47
C ARG A 211 11.65 -13.45 13.01
N GLN A 212 10.67 -13.71 12.16
CA GLN A 212 10.85 -14.07 10.74
C GLN A 212 9.94 -13.20 9.87
N ASN A 213 10.17 -13.20 8.57
CA ASN A 213 9.37 -12.42 7.63
C ASN A 213 8.09 -13.16 7.24
N LEU A 214 7.02 -12.41 6.96
CA LEU A 214 5.73 -12.97 6.56
C LEU A 214 4.99 -11.97 5.66
N SER A 215 4.26 -12.48 4.67
CA SER A 215 3.33 -11.68 3.89
C SER A 215 1.90 -12.07 4.20
N VAL A 216 1.04 -11.11 4.51
CA VAL A 216 -0.42 -11.32 4.61
C VAL A 216 -1.06 -10.96 3.28
N ILE A 217 -1.96 -11.82 2.80
CA ILE A 217 -2.67 -11.67 1.54
C ILE A 217 -4.15 -11.53 1.83
N MET A 218 -4.72 -10.42 1.38
CA MET A 218 -6.15 -10.16 1.38
C MET A 218 -6.62 -9.84 -0.03
N GLU A 219 -7.68 -10.50 -0.45
CA GLU A 219 -8.42 -10.14 -1.66
C GLU A 219 -9.89 -10.04 -1.30
N TYR A 220 -10.55 -8.98 -1.75
CA TYR A 220 -12.00 -8.85 -1.68
C TYR A 220 -12.51 -8.38 -3.04
N SER A 221 -13.48 -9.10 -3.58
CA SER A 221 -14.08 -8.76 -4.87
C SER A 221 -15.60 -8.77 -4.81
N ASN A 222 -16.21 -7.76 -5.42
CA ASN A 222 -17.64 -7.69 -5.70
C ASN A 222 -17.89 -7.17 -7.13
N THR A 223 -18.21 -5.89 -7.30
CA THR A 223 -18.17 -5.14 -8.55
C THR A 223 -16.76 -4.65 -8.89
N GLN A 224 -15.90 -4.49 -7.87
CA GLN A 224 -14.48 -4.16 -8.02
C GLN A 224 -13.66 -5.20 -7.24
N THR A 225 -12.43 -5.44 -7.68
CA THR A 225 -11.48 -6.30 -6.95
C THR A 225 -10.47 -5.40 -6.25
N HIS A 226 -10.32 -5.63 -4.95
CA HIS A 226 -9.32 -5.00 -4.11
C HIS A 226 -8.41 -6.11 -3.59
N LYS A 227 -7.11 -5.99 -3.86
CA LYS A 227 -6.11 -6.90 -3.34
C LYS A 227 -5.10 -6.11 -2.51
N VAL A 228 -4.83 -6.60 -1.31
CA VAL A 228 -3.86 -6.03 -0.39
C VAL A 228 -2.87 -7.13 -0.04
N ILE A 229 -1.59 -6.87 -0.23
CA ILE A 229 -0.49 -7.68 0.28
C ILE A 229 0.25 -6.83 1.31
N ILE A 230 0.54 -7.40 2.47
CA ILE A 230 1.30 -6.72 3.53
C ILE A 230 2.48 -7.59 3.91
N ASP A 231 3.68 -7.17 3.54
CA ASP A 231 4.92 -7.81 3.92
C ASP A 231 5.43 -7.23 5.24
N TYR A 232 5.75 -8.09 6.19
CA TYR A 232 6.22 -7.72 7.52
C TYR A 232 7.67 -8.15 7.72
N PHE A 233 8.53 -7.18 8.09
CA PHE A 233 9.97 -7.37 8.32
C PHE A 233 10.40 -6.81 9.69
N PRO A 234 10.50 -7.62 10.75
CA PRO A 234 10.01 -9.00 10.86
C PRO A 234 8.53 -9.04 11.28
N ALA A 235 7.83 -10.15 11.07
CA ALA A 235 6.45 -10.34 11.50
C ALA A 235 6.33 -10.45 13.03
N VAL A 236 5.47 -9.61 13.62
CA VAL A 236 5.12 -9.59 15.05
C VAL A 236 3.61 -9.40 15.22
N ASN A 237 3.13 -9.47 16.47
CA ASN A 237 1.74 -9.12 16.75
C ASN A 237 1.47 -7.70 16.25
N SER A 238 0.51 -7.56 15.33
CA SER A 238 0.20 -6.30 14.68
C SER A 238 -1.27 -6.23 14.29
N MET A 239 -1.85 -5.04 14.44
CA MET A 239 -3.14 -4.69 13.87
C MET A 239 -2.89 -3.69 12.73
N ILE A 240 -3.65 -3.78 11.64
CA ILE A 240 -3.68 -2.81 10.56
C ILE A 240 -5.13 -2.57 10.17
N LYS A 241 -5.53 -1.31 10.10
CA LYS A 241 -6.80 -0.88 9.54
C LYS A 241 -6.57 -0.39 8.11
N ILE A 242 -7.48 -0.72 7.20
CA ILE A 242 -7.48 -0.21 5.83
C ILE A 242 -8.90 0.21 5.50
N SER A 243 -9.08 1.44 5.04
CA SER A 243 -10.40 2.03 4.78
C SER A 243 -10.43 2.63 3.39
N PRO A 244 -10.33 1.79 2.33
CA PRO A 244 -10.28 2.28 0.98
C PRO A 244 -11.58 3.03 0.68
N ASP A 245 -11.45 4.24 0.16
CA ASP A 245 -12.60 5.01 -0.31
C ASP A 245 -12.33 5.50 -1.73
N VAL A 246 -12.58 4.61 -2.69
CA VAL A 246 -12.37 4.83 -4.13
C VAL A 246 -13.43 5.77 -4.73
N SER A 247 -14.28 6.40 -3.91
CA SER A 247 -15.15 7.46 -4.42
C SER A 247 -14.30 8.65 -4.87
N LEU A 248 -14.64 9.21 -6.04
CA LEU A 248 -14.00 10.42 -6.58
C LEU A 248 -12.46 10.31 -6.75
N LYS A 249 -11.94 9.11 -7.06
CA LYS A 249 -10.51 8.83 -7.28
C LYS A 249 -9.62 9.10 -6.05
N LYS A 250 -10.17 9.16 -4.84
CA LYS A 250 -9.38 9.19 -3.60
C LYS A 250 -9.13 7.77 -3.08
N LEU A 251 -8.11 7.59 -2.25
CA LEU A 251 -7.81 6.35 -1.55
C LEU A 251 -7.36 6.72 -0.13
N ASN A 252 -8.27 6.55 0.83
CA ASN A 252 -7.97 6.77 2.23
C ASN A 252 -7.30 5.52 2.84
N ILE A 253 -6.15 5.68 3.50
CA ILE A 253 -5.41 4.57 4.13
C ILE A 253 -5.00 4.97 5.55
N SER A 254 -5.73 4.49 6.54
CA SER A 254 -5.41 4.75 7.96
C SER A 254 -4.75 3.56 8.61
N ILE A 255 -3.44 3.59 8.80
CA ILE A 255 -2.68 2.49 9.40
C ILE A 255 -2.46 2.75 10.90
N GLU A 256 -3.21 2.06 11.75
CA GLU A 256 -2.91 2.02 13.18
C GLU A 256 -2.22 0.70 13.50
N ARG A 257 -0.95 0.77 13.92
CA ARG A 257 -0.12 -0.39 14.29
C ARG A 257 0.03 -0.49 15.80
N PHE A 258 -0.07 -1.70 16.31
CA PHE A 258 0.30 -1.98 17.70
C PHE A 258 1.32 -3.10 17.68
N ALA A 259 2.56 -2.76 17.99
CA ALA A 259 3.65 -3.72 18.00
C ALA A 259 4.67 -3.32 19.06
N ASP A 260 5.32 -4.32 19.63
CA ASP A 260 6.31 -4.20 20.71
C ASP A 260 7.68 -3.75 20.20
N VAL A 261 7.90 -3.70 18.88
CA VAL A 261 9.17 -3.35 18.23
C VAL A 261 9.03 -2.58 16.93
N GLU A 262 10.13 -1.97 16.50
CA GLU A 262 10.29 -1.44 15.14
C GLU A 262 10.20 -2.57 14.11
N GLN A 263 9.51 -2.28 13.02
CA GLN A 263 9.17 -3.22 11.98
C GLN A 263 9.01 -2.43 10.69
N THR A 264 9.64 -2.89 9.62
CA THR A 264 9.36 -2.38 8.28
C THR A 264 8.15 -3.14 7.77
N ILE A 265 7.10 -2.42 7.37
CA ILE A 265 5.93 -3.00 6.74
C ILE A 265 5.92 -2.48 5.31
N LYS A 266 5.79 -3.39 4.34
CA LYS A 266 5.52 -3.03 2.93
C LYS A 266 4.08 -3.38 2.60
N MET A 267 3.26 -2.39 2.29
CA MET A 267 1.88 -2.62 1.88
C MET A 267 1.75 -2.40 0.38
N ARG A 268 1.35 -3.44 -0.35
CA ARG A 268 0.89 -3.37 -1.74
C ARG A 268 -0.62 -3.40 -1.81
N TYR A 269 -1.21 -2.33 -2.31
CA TYR A 269 -2.61 -2.29 -2.74
C TYR A 269 -2.64 -2.45 -4.26
N GLU A 270 -3.51 -3.31 -4.78
CA GLU A 270 -3.77 -3.51 -6.21
C GLU A 270 -5.29 -3.40 -6.42
N ASP A 271 -5.71 -2.60 -7.40
CA ASP A 271 -7.10 -2.53 -7.84
C ASP A 271 -7.21 -2.56 -9.37
N ASN A 272 -8.44 -2.51 -9.87
CA ASN A 272 -8.70 -2.48 -11.32
C ASN A 272 -8.18 -1.20 -12.02
N PHE A 273 -7.78 -0.18 -11.27
CA PHE A 273 -7.15 1.03 -11.80
C PHE A 273 -5.62 0.89 -11.89
N GLY A 274 -5.04 -0.18 -11.34
CA GLY A 274 -3.63 -0.52 -11.50
C GLY A 274 -2.69 0.31 -10.64
N ILE A 275 -3.16 0.96 -9.57
CA ILE A 275 -2.27 1.64 -8.62
C ILE A 275 -1.63 0.57 -7.73
N ASN A 276 -0.30 0.45 -7.77
CA ASN A 276 0.51 -0.19 -6.74
C ASN A 276 1.02 0.87 -5.78
N ILE A 277 0.82 0.63 -4.50
CA ILE A 277 1.39 1.46 -3.43
C ILE A 277 2.43 0.62 -2.72
N THR A 278 3.52 1.20 -2.24
CA THR A 278 4.44 0.58 -1.28
C THR A 278 4.79 1.61 -0.24
N VAL A 279 4.34 1.40 1.00
CA VAL A 279 4.80 2.18 2.15
C VAL A 279 5.92 1.42 2.82
N GLU A 280 6.99 2.04 3.29
CA GLU A 280 8.08 1.40 4.04
C GLU A 280 8.30 2.11 5.38
N ASP A 281 8.79 1.38 6.38
CA ASP A 281 9.13 1.88 7.73
C ASP A 281 7.95 2.51 8.51
N ILE A 282 6.78 1.86 8.42
CA ILE A 282 5.54 2.32 9.06
C ILE A 282 5.70 2.41 10.59
N PRO A 283 5.49 3.59 11.21
CA PRO A 283 5.62 3.75 12.66
C PRO A 283 4.47 3.09 13.44
N VAL A 284 4.43 3.26 14.76
CA VAL A 284 3.34 2.70 15.59
C VAL A 284 1.98 3.28 15.17
N ARG A 285 1.89 4.57 14.85
CA ARG A 285 0.61 5.17 14.40
C ARG A 285 0.86 6.05 13.20
N MET A 286 0.10 5.82 12.13
CA MET A 286 0.19 6.60 10.90
C MET A 286 -1.16 6.64 10.20
N ALA A 287 -1.82 7.80 10.19
CA ALA A 287 -3.00 8.00 9.37
C ALA A 287 -2.63 8.86 8.16
N PHE A 288 -3.00 8.42 6.96
CA PHE A 288 -2.83 9.23 5.76
C PHE A 288 -3.95 9.02 4.73
N THR A 289 -4.05 9.97 3.82
CA THR A 289 -4.97 9.98 2.71
C THR A 289 -4.17 10.21 1.45
N LEU A 290 -4.46 9.41 0.42
CA LEU A 290 -3.99 9.65 -0.92
C LEU A 290 -5.16 10.11 -1.79
N GLY A 291 -5.01 11.20 -2.52
CA GLY A 291 -5.92 11.64 -3.56
C GLY A 291 -5.24 11.44 -4.91
N PHE A 292 -5.89 10.77 -5.85
CA PHE A 292 -5.37 10.61 -7.20
C PHE A 292 -6.35 11.15 -8.22
N SER A 293 -5.85 11.68 -9.33
CA SER A 293 -6.64 11.88 -10.54
C SER A 293 -5.71 11.78 -11.74
N GLU A 294 -6.23 11.96 -12.96
CA GLU A 294 -5.47 11.75 -14.20
C GLU A 294 -4.14 12.51 -14.24
N ASN A 295 -4.10 13.70 -13.65
CA ASN A 295 -2.89 14.51 -13.53
C ASN A 295 -2.73 15.06 -12.10
N TYR A 296 -3.22 14.38 -11.07
CA TYR A 296 -3.20 14.91 -9.71
C TYR A 296 -2.81 13.86 -8.70
N PHE A 297 -2.01 14.27 -7.74
CA PHE A 297 -1.64 13.52 -6.57
C PHE A 297 -1.76 14.42 -5.35
N GLU A 298 -2.33 13.90 -4.27
CA GLU A 298 -2.37 14.55 -2.98
C GLU A 298 -2.08 13.53 -1.90
N TYR A 299 -1.18 13.87 -1.00
CA TYR A 299 -0.87 13.11 0.18
C TYR A 299 -1.13 13.99 1.40
N ILE A 300 -2.02 13.55 2.30
CA ILE A 300 -2.30 14.22 3.57
C ILE A 300 -2.04 13.23 4.69
N ALA A 301 -1.29 13.62 5.70
CA ALA A 301 -0.91 12.77 6.81
C ALA A 301 -1.24 13.44 8.15
N SER A 302 -1.47 12.64 9.18
CA SER A 302 -1.72 13.15 10.53
C SER A 302 -0.49 13.84 11.15
N ASP A 303 0.70 13.43 10.75
CA ASP A 303 1.98 14.01 11.17
C ASP A 303 3.07 13.75 10.12
N GLU A 304 4.30 14.14 10.40
CA GLU A 304 5.48 13.78 9.60
C GLU A 304 6.01 12.41 10.03
N PHE A 305 6.45 11.61 9.05
CA PHE A 305 6.89 10.24 9.32
C PHE A 305 8.25 9.96 8.69
N ASN A 306 9.12 9.30 9.44
CA ASN A 306 10.32 8.66 8.91
C ASN A 306 9.96 7.35 8.21
N ALA A 307 9.19 7.50 7.13
CA ALA A 307 8.67 6.43 6.29
C ALA A 307 8.86 6.83 4.83
N SER A 308 8.75 5.87 3.92
CA SER A 308 8.78 6.11 2.48
C SER A 308 7.49 5.62 1.82
N LEU A 309 7.10 6.25 0.72
CA LEU A 309 5.94 5.90 -0.09
C LEU A 309 6.34 5.86 -1.55
N VAL A 310 6.14 4.72 -2.20
CA VAL A 310 6.27 4.52 -3.63
C VAL A 310 4.88 4.29 -4.20
N ILE A 311 4.57 4.92 -5.33
CA ILE A 311 3.33 4.74 -6.06
C ILE A 311 3.69 4.44 -7.52
N GLU A 312 3.19 3.32 -8.03
CA GLU A 312 3.27 2.93 -9.43
C GLU A 312 1.84 2.89 -9.97
N TYR A 313 1.56 3.48 -11.12
CA TYR A 313 0.19 3.51 -11.67
C TYR A 313 0.10 2.76 -13.00
N GLY A 314 -0.87 1.87 -13.10
CA GLY A 314 -0.97 0.80 -14.08
C GLY A 314 -0.92 1.30 -15.52
N GLY A 315 0.22 1.08 -16.16
CA GLY A 315 0.44 1.38 -17.58
C GLY A 315 0.88 2.81 -17.89
N PHE A 316 1.20 3.64 -16.89
CA PHE A 316 1.83 4.94 -17.10
C PHE A 316 3.36 4.83 -17.11
N GLU A 317 4.01 5.70 -17.87
CA GLU A 317 5.48 5.77 -18.01
C GLU A 317 6.19 6.33 -16.77
N PHE A 318 5.51 6.52 -15.63
CA PHE A 318 6.11 7.14 -14.44
C PHE A 318 5.62 6.61 -13.09
N CYS A 319 6.51 6.67 -12.11
CA CYS A 319 6.40 6.28 -10.72
C CYS A 319 6.69 7.50 -9.82
N ILE A 320 6.07 7.54 -8.64
CA ILE A 320 6.29 8.57 -7.62
C ILE A 320 6.96 7.94 -6.41
N LYS A 321 8.03 8.56 -5.91
CA LYS A 321 8.70 8.19 -4.65
C LYS A 321 8.73 9.39 -3.71
N LEU A 322 8.29 9.18 -2.47
CA LEU A 322 8.39 10.12 -1.36
C LEU A 322 9.21 9.47 -0.25
N GLU A 323 10.30 10.11 0.15
CA GLU A 323 11.14 9.70 1.27
C GLU A 323 10.95 10.74 2.39
N TYR A 324 10.78 10.30 3.63
CA TYR A 324 10.38 11.14 4.78
C TYR A 324 9.03 11.84 4.54
N LEU A 325 7.96 11.11 4.76
CA LEU A 325 6.61 11.54 4.44
C LEU A 325 6.19 12.83 5.16
N PRO A 326 5.72 13.84 4.41
CA PRO A 326 5.36 15.16 4.95
C PRO A 326 3.97 15.16 5.59
N ARG A 327 3.48 16.31 6.08
CA ARG A 327 2.05 16.42 6.47
C ARG A 327 1.13 16.59 5.28
N HIS A 328 1.57 17.33 4.26
CA HIS A 328 0.77 17.58 3.07
C HIS A 328 1.67 17.79 1.85
N LEU A 329 1.35 17.09 0.77
CA LEU A 329 1.97 17.29 -0.53
C LEU A 329 0.91 17.17 -1.61
N ILE A 330 0.94 18.08 -2.57
CA ILE A 330 0.11 18.06 -3.77
C ILE A 330 1.05 18.09 -4.97
N ALA A 331 0.81 17.23 -5.95
CA ALA A 331 1.42 17.32 -7.26
C ALA A 331 0.34 17.31 -8.33
N ASN A 332 0.50 18.12 -9.37
CA ASN A 332 -0.33 18.16 -10.55
C ASN A 332 0.57 18.06 -11.78
N PHE A 333 0.33 17.09 -12.64
CA PHE A 333 1.22 16.74 -13.75
C PHE A 333 0.78 17.32 -15.10
N GLY A 334 -0.34 18.05 -15.16
CA GLY A 334 -0.86 18.61 -16.41
C GLY A 334 0.02 19.73 -16.95
N GLU A 335 0.17 20.81 -16.18
CA GLU A 335 1.13 21.90 -16.44
C GLU A 335 2.32 21.85 -15.45
N GLY A 336 2.59 20.67 -14.89
CA GLY A 336 3.69 20.42 -13.95
C GLY A 336 3.71 21.38 -12.75
N TYR A 337 3.07 21.02 -11.64
CA TYR A 337 2.96 21.82 -10.43
C TYR A 337 3.15 20.93 -9.21
N ILE A 338 4.01 21.32 -8.28
CA ILE A 338 4.16 20.69 -6.98
C ILE A 338 3.96 21.77 -5.93
N TYR A 339 3.06 21.48 -5.00
CA TYR A 339 2.91 22.22 -3.75
C TYR A 339 3.27 21.30 -2.61
N VAL A 340 4.17 21.74 -1.75
CA VAL A 340 4.56 20.95 -0.58
C VAL A 340 4.50 21.80 0.67
N TYR A 341 3.92 21.24 1.74
CA TYR A 341 3.94 21.82 3.08
C TYR A 341 4.61 20.86 4.08
N ILE A 342 5.79 21.24 4.56
CA ILE A 342 6.65 20.44 5.45
C ILE A 342 7.19 21.29 6.60
N ASN A 343 7.32 20.74 7.80
CA ASN A 343 7.99 21.39 8.93
C ASN A 343 9.48 21.01 9.04
N GLU A 344 9.90 19.77 8.73
CA GLU A 344 11.30 19.33 8.86
C GLU A 344 12.08 19.06 7.54
N ARG A 345 13.38 19.46 7.50
CA ARG A 345 14.31 19.36 6.33
C ARG A 345 14.76 17.96 6.01
N LYS A 346 13.86 17.09 5.54
CA LYS A 346 14.21 15.71 5.17
C LYS A 346 13.47 15.18 3.95
N THR A 347 12.31 15.72 3.60
CA THR A 347 11.50 15.15 2.52
C THR A 347 12.21 15.24 1.18
N LYS A 348 12.22 14.11 0.47
CA LYS A 348 12.61 14.02 -0.93
C LYS A 348 11.44 13.50 -1.74
N PHE A 349 11.12 14.22 -2.80
CA PHE A 349 10.08 13.89 -3.75
C PHE A 349 10.72 13.59 -5.10
N THR A 350 10.39 12.45 -5.68
CA THR A 350 10.90 12.03 -6.99
C THR A 350 9.76 11.54 -7.87
N VAL A 351 9.72 12.01 -9.10
CA VAL A 351 8.90 11.47 -10.18
C VAL A 351 9.87 10.91 -11.21
N CYS A 352 9.69 9.66 -11.62
CA CYS A 352 10.68 8.97 -12.45
C CYS A 352 10.02 7.94 -13.35
N ASN A 353 10.68 7.48 -14.40
CA ASN A 353 10.14 6.43 -15.27
C ASN A 353 10.33 5.01 -14.74
N ASP A 354 11.30 4.81 -13.86
CA ASP A 354 11.59 3.55 -13.20
C ASP A 354 12.16 3.85 -11.80
N VAL A 355 11.70 3.13 -10.78
CA VAL A 355 12.07 3.42 -9.38
C VAL A 355 13.51 2.99 -9.07
N ASP A 356 14.00 1.93 -9.72
CA ASP A 356 15.29 1.31 -9.42
C ASP A 356 16.41 1.83 -10.33
N SER A 357 16.09 2.17 -11.58
CA SER A 357 17.05 2.61 -12.60
C SER A 357 16.45 3.68 -13.52
N PRO A 358 16.18 4.89 -13.00
CA PRO A 358 15.52 5.94 -13.77
C PRO A 358 16.43 6.49 -14.88
N THR A 359 15.90 6.58 -16.10
CA THR A 359 16.52 7.31 -17.22
C THR A 359 15.88 8.68 -17.44
N ASN A 360 14.72 8.92 -16.82
CA ASN A 360 14.03 10.19 -16.80
C ASN A 360 13.48 10.41 -15.40
N TYR A 361 13.88 11.50 -14.75
CA TYR A 361 13.35 11.84 -13.44
C TYR A 361 13.42 13.34 -13.12
N LEU A 362 12.51 13.75 -12.25
CA LEU A 362 12.55 15.00 -11.51
C LEU A 362 12.68 14.62 -10.03
N SER A 363 13.69 15.14 -9.35
CA SER A 363 13.98 14.88 -7.95
C SER A 363 14.18 16.20 -7.23
N ILE A 364 13.46 16.37 -6.12
CA ILE A 364 13.56 17.54 -5.26
C ILE A 364 13.82 17.05 -3.85
N SER A 365 14.89 17.52 -3.23
CA SER A 365 15.26 17.15 -1.87
C SER A 365 15.51 18.35 -0.97
N ASN A 366 15.54 18.10 0.34
CA ASN A 366 15.58 19.11 1.39
C ASN A 366 14.36 20.05 1.36
N LEU A 367 13.19 19.53 0.98
CA LEU A 367 11.94 20.29 1.02
C LEU A 367 11.62 20.69 2.48
N THR A 368 11.34 21.98 2.71
CA THR A 368 10.77 22.51 3.98
C THR A 368 9.90 23.72 3.74
N GLY A 369 9.01 23.97 4.70
CA GLY A 369 8.05 25.03 4.67
C GLY A 369 7.03 24.79 3.57
N GLU A 370 6.55 25.89 3.03
CA GLU A 370 5.71 25.96 1.83
C GLU A 370 6.59 26.27 0.62
N ALA A 371 6.59 25.40 -0.39
CA ALA A 371 7.27 25.63 -1.65
C ALA A 371 6.35 25.26 -2.81
N THR A 372 6.40 26.08 -3.85
CA THR A 372 5.72 25.88 -5.12
C THR A 372 6.77 25.68 -6.21
N ILE A 373 6.63 24.61 -6.98
CA ILE A 373 7.50 24.32 -8.12
C ILE A 373 6.61 24.12 -9.33
N GLN A 374 6.86 24.86 -10.39
CA GLN A 374 6.15 24.78 -11.66
C GLN A 374 7.13 24.39 -12.76
N TRP A 375 6.70 23.56 -13.70
CA TRP A 375 7.53 23.21 -14.84
C TRP A 375 6.71 22.88 -16.08
N LYS A 376 7.29 23.19 -17.23
CA LYS A 376 6.86 22.69 -18.52
C LYS A 376 8.09 22.24 -19.29
N GLY A 377 8.10 20.97 -19.69
CA GLY A 377 9.18 20.39 -20.50
C GLY A 377 8.76 20.29 -21.96
N GLU A 378 9.62 20.73 -22.88
CA GLU A 378 9.53 20.60 -24.35
C GLU A 378 10.74 21.31 -25.00
N GLN A 379 10.72 21.51 -26.32
CA GLN A 379 11.68 22.38 -27.02
C GLN A 379 11.69 23.81 -26.46
N GLU A 380 10.51 24.30 -26.06
CA GLU A 380 10.32 25.50 -25.27
C GLU A 380 9.75 25.09 -23.91
N GLY A 381 10.42 25.50 -22.83
CA GLY A 381 10.08 25.05 -21.49
C GLY A 381 10.54 26.02 -20.42
N TYR A 382 10.13 25.72 -19.20
CA TYR A 382 10.51 26.50 -18.04
C TYR A 382 10.46 25.65 -16.78
N ILE A 383 11.18 26.12 -15.76
CA ILE A 383 11.01 25.70 -14.36
C ILE A 383 11.00 26.96 -13.51
N ILE A 384 10.02 27.07 -12.62
CA ILE A 384 9.91 28.14 -11.65
C ILE A 384 9.85 27.49 -10.27
N VAL A 385 10.69 27.95 -9.36
CA VAL A 385 10.71 27.56 -7.96
C VAL A 385 10.46 28.81 -7.13
N GLU A 386 9.39 28.79 -6.34
CA GLU A 386 9.08 29.78 -5.33
C GLU A 386 9.06 29.08 -3.97
N GLY A 387 9.91 29.49 -3.02
CA GLY A 387 9.95 28.84 -1.71
C GLY A 387 11.24 29.08 -0.95
N PHE A 388 11.65 28.11 -0.13
CA PHE A 388 12.73 28.29 0.84
C PHE A 388 14.13 27.97 0.30
N LYS A 389 15.12 28.65 0.86
CA LYS A 389 16.56 28.42 0.65
C LYS A 389 17.00 27.05 1.17
N GLY A 390 17.82 26.35 0.38
CA GLY A 390 18.47 25.08 0.69
C GLY A 390 17.95 23.87 -0.11
N LEU A 391 16.94 24.10 -0.96
CA LEU A 391 16.34 23.11 -1.84
C LEU A 391 17.37 22.61 -2.86
N LYS A 392 17.37 21.30 -3.12
CA LYS A 392 18.13 20.71 -4.22
C LYS A 392 17.15 20.25 -5.29
N LEU A 393 17.28 20.79 -6.49
CA LEU A 393 16.50 20.42 -7.66
C LEU A 393 17.41 19.66 -8.62
N GLU A 394 16.93 18.50 -9.06
CA GLU A 394 17.58 17.70 -10.09
C GLU A 394 16.53 17.26 -11.10
N ILE A 395 16.79 17.51 -12.37
CA ILE A 395 15.97 17.03 -13.48
C ILE A 395 16.93 16.39 -14.47
N TYR A 396 16.64 15.15 -14.82
CA TYR A 396 17.45 14.36 -15.70
C TYR A 396 16.56 13.68 -16.73
N SER A 397 16.95 13.74 -17.99
CA SER A 397 16.30 13.02 -19.08
C SER A 397 17.34 12.62 -20.10
N GLU A 398 17.39 11.32 -20.40
CA GLU A 398 18.27 10.73 -21.39
C GLU A 398 17.45 9.99 -22.43
N THR A 399 17.59 10.39 -23.68
CA THR A 399 17.02 9.72 -24.86
C THR A 399 18.08 9.60 -25.94
N SER A 400 17.80 8.86 -27.03
CA SER A 400 18.76 8.71 -28.13
C SER A 400 19.11 10.03 -28.85
N LEU A 401 18.32 11.08 -28.66
CA LEU A 401 18.48 12.38 -29.34
C LEU A 401 18.66 13.53 -28.35
N THR A 402 18.48 13.32 -27.05
CA THR A 402 18.45 14.42 -26.09
C THR A 402 19.05 13.99 -24.78
N HIS A 403 20.01 14.77 -24.31
CA HIS A 403 20.50 14.76 -22.94
C HIS A 403 20.04 16.04 -22.27
N PHE A 404 19.36 15.94 -21.13
CA PHE A 404 19.00 17.06 -20.30
C PHE A 404 19.40 16.75 -18.86
N LEU A 405 20.21 17.62 -18.28
CA LEU A 405 20.56 17.62 -16.87
C LEU A 405 20.45 19.05 -16.36
N LEU A 406 19.56 19.26 -15.40
CA LEU A 406 19.56 20.42 -14.54
C LEU A 406 19.83 19.95 -13.12
N TYR A 407 20.86 20.47 -12.47
CA TYR A 407 21.10 20.29 -11.05
C TYR A 407 21.41 21.63 -10.39
N SER A 408 20.64 21.98 -9.36
CA SER A 408 20.77 23.25 -8.67
C SER A 408 20.60 23.09 -7.16
N ILE A 409 21.44 23.77 -6.38
CA ILE A 409 21.30 23.91 -4.92
C ILE A 409 20.93 25.35 -4.62
N LEU A 410 19.65 25.62 -4.44
CA LEU A 410 19.10 26.96 -4.33
C LEU A 410 19.43 27.56 -2.96
N LYS A 411 20.12 28.71 -2.91
CA LYS A 411 20.09 29.61 -1.73
C LYS A 411 19.24 30.86 -2.00
N ALA A 412 18.45 30.82 -3.07
CA ALA A 412 17.46 31.81 -3.45
C ALA A 412 16.06 31.34 -3.04
N GLU A 413 15.16 32.28 -2.74
CA GLU A 413 13.73 32.01 -2.53
C GLU A 413 12.95 31.94 -3.84
N TYR A 414 13.54 32.48 -4.90
CA TYR A 414 13.02 32.46 -6.25
C TYR A 414 14.09 31.93 -7.20
N PHE A 415 13.71 31.03 -8.10
CA PHE A 415 14.54 30.60 -9.20
C PHE A 415 13.66 30.32 -10.41
N GLU A 416 13.92 31.01 -11.50
CA GLU A 416 13.28 30.75 -12.78
C GLU A 416 14.35 30.46 -13.82
N ILE A 417 14.08 29.42 -14.62
CA ILE A 417 14.78 29.16 -15.86
C ILE A 417 13.75 28.97 -16.96
N LYS A 418 13.95 29.64 -18.09
CA LYS A 418 13.20 29.38 -19.33
C LYS A 418 14.17 29.07 -20.45
N TRP A 419 13.75 28.21 -21.37
CA TRP A 419 14.54 27.86 -22.54
C TRP A 419 13.67 27.76 -23.78
N ASN A 420 14.28 28.06 -24.92
CA ASN A 420 13.81 27.67 -26.24
C ASN A 420 15.00 27.18 -27.04
N ILE A 421 15.06 25.88 -27.30
CA ILE A 421 16.21 25.24 -27.95
C ILE A 421 15.87 25.02 -29.42
N SER A 422 16.06 26.06 -30.21
CA SER A 422 15.81 26.03 -31.65
C SER A 422 16.93 26.74 -32.41
N LEU A 423 16.81 26.79 -33.75
CA LEU A 423 17.75 27.52 -34.61
C LEU A 423 17.93 28.98 -34.16
N HIS A 424 16.83 29.61 -33.70
CA HIS A 424 16.82 30.92 -33.05
C HIS A 424 16.25 30.73 -31.64
N GLY A 425 17.12 30.39 -30.70
CA GLY A 425 16.74 30.04 -29.35
C GLY A 425 17.13 31.09 -28.32
N TYR A 426 16.76 30.82 -27.07
CA TYR A 426 17.16 31.60 -25.92
C TYR A 426 17.26 30.75 -24.65
N ILE A 427 18.00 31.27 -23.68
CA ILE A 427 17.92 30.88 -22.27
C ILE A 427 17.70 32.14 -21.45
N PHE A 428 16.80 32.03 -20.49
CA PHE A 428 16.53 33.02 -19.47
C PHE A 428 16.77 32.41 -18.08
N ILE A 429 17.43 33.15 -17.20
CA ILE A 429 17.68 32.77 -15.81
C ILE A 429 17.38 33.97 -14.93
N ASP A 430 16.59 33.75 -13.88
CA ASP A 430 16.34 34.74 -12.86
C ASP A 430 16.37 34.09 -11.47
N THR A 431 16.97 34.80 -10.52
CA THR A 431 17.10 34.41 -9.11
C THR A 431 16.70 35.54 -8.17
N ASN A 432 16.12 36.63 -8.68
CA ASN A 432 15.94 37.89 -7.96
C ASN A 432 17.24 38.39 -7.29
N TRP A 433 18.36 38.24 -8.01
CA TRP A 433 19.70 38.61 -7.54
C TRP A 433 20.19 37.85 -6.28
N GLU A 434 19.60 36.69 -5.98
CA GLU A 434 20.02 35.81 -4.89
C GLU A 434 20.91 34.66 -5.39
N TRP A 435 21.80 34.15 -4.53
CA TRP A 435 22.75 33.12 -4.94
C TRP A 435 22.13 31.73 -5.03
N LEU A 436 22.48 31.00 -6.08
CA LEU A 436 22.51 29.53 -6.13
C LEU A 436 23.89 29.07 -5.63
N SER A 437 23.94 27.97 -4.88
CA SER A 437 25.19 27.42 -4.29
C SER A 437 25.84 26.30 -5.08
N PHE A 438 25.18 25.88 -6.15
CA PHE A 438 25.72 25.15 -7.27
C PHE A 438 24.64 25.22 -8.36
N TYR A 439 25.05 25.34 -9.61
CA TYR A 439 24.16 25.31 -10.76
C TYR A 439 24.86 24.61 -11.91
N SER A 440 24.23 23.58 -12.47
CA SER A 440 24.64 22.94 -13.71
C SER A 440 23.41 22.72 -14.57
N LEU A 441 23.44 23.27 -15.77
CA LEU A 441 22.49 23.00 -16.84
C LEU A 441 23.29 22.47 -18.02
N ASN A 442 22.99 21.25 -18.43
CA ASN A 442 23.52 20.65 -19.63
C ASN A 442 22.34 20.15 -20.48
N ILE A 443 22.17 20.74 -21.65
CA ILE A 443 21.19 20.30 -22.62
C ILE A 443 21.93 20.03 -23.92
N THR A 444 21.73 18.87 -24.52
CA THR A 444 22.16 18.59 -25.90
C THR A 444 21.02 17.94 -26.68
N ILE A 445 20.85 18.34 -27.94
CA ILE A 445 19.84 17.81 -28.86
C ILE A 445 20.54 17.41 -30.16
N ASP A 446 20.54 16.11 -30.45
CA ASP A 446 21.01 15.45 -31.68
C ASP A 446 22.46 15.84 -32.07
N ASP A 447 23.29 16.23 -31.09
CA ASP A 447 24.60 16.86 -31.29
C ASP A 447 24.58 18.11 -32.20
N VAL A 448 23.40 18.65 -32.51
CA VAL A 448 23.23 19.86 -33.31
C VAL A 448 23.15 21.09 -32.42
N PHE A 449 22.42 20.99 -31.31
CA PHE A 449 22.24 22.09 -30.38
C PHE A 449 22.62 21.68 -28.98
N GLY A 450 23.15 22.61 -28.22
CA GLY A 450 23.34 22.39 -26.80
C GLY A 450 23.66 23.65 -26.03
N VAL A 451 23.46 23.59 -24.73
CA VAL A 451 23.83 24.63 -23.78
C VAL A 451 24.42 23.95 -22.57
N LEU A 452 25.61 24.41 -22.19
CA LEU A 452 26.28 24.02 -20.95
C LEU A 452 26.50 25.27 -20.12
N ILE A 453 25.89 25.32 -18.94
CA ILE A 453 26.12 26.35 -17.94
C ILE A 453 26.48 25.63 -16.65
N GLU A 454 27.68 25.83 -16.14
CA GLU A 454 28.10 25.26 -14.87
C GLU A 454 28.76 26.33 -14.01
N SER A 455 28.37 26.40 -12.74
CA SER A 455 28.99 27.30 -11.78
C SER A 455 28.81 26.83 -10.33
N ASN A 456 29.85 27.06 -9.52
CA ASN A 456 29.77 26.87 -8.08
C ASN A 456 28.82 27.87 -7.41
N LEU A 457 28.72 29.10 -7.92
CA LEU A 457 27.85 30.13 -7.38
C LEU A 457 27.34 30.99 -8.53
N LEU A 458 26.02 31.07 -8.69
CA LEU A 458 25.36 31.85 -9.74
C LEU A 458 24.29 32.73 -9.11
N ARG A 459 24.19 33.99 -9.53
CA ARG A 459 22.98 34.80 -9.35
C ARG A 459 22.69 35.55 -10.64
N ALA A 460 21.41 35.79 -10.91
CA ALA A 460 20.93 36.48 -12.09
C ALA A 460 19.72 37.37 -11.75
N ASP A 461 19.56 38.43 -12.53
CA ASP A 461 18.41 39.33 -12.53
C ASP A 461 18.02 39.57 -14.00
N ASP A 462 16.86 39.03 -14.40
CA ASP A 462 16.34 39.06 -15.78
C ASP A 462 17.38 38.67 -16.86
N PHE A 463 18.29 37.73 -16.56
CA PHE A 463 19.39 37.40 -17.47
C PHE A 463 18.91 36.60 -18.67
N ASN A 464 19.19 37.06 -19.89
CA ASN A 464 18.79 36.41 -21.12
C ASN A 464 19.91 36.37 -22.16
N VAL A 465 20.16 35.18 -22.71
CA VAL A 465 21.02 34.98 -23.88
C VAL A 465 20.18 34.41 -25.02
N ALA A 466 20.07 35.15 -26.11
CA ALA A 466 19.45 34.68 -27.35
C ALA A 466 20.49 34.49 -28.46
N TRP A 467 20.26 33.55 -29.37
CA TRP A 467 21.22 33.24 -30.45
C TRP A 467 20.59 33.13 -31.83
N GLN A 468 21.45 33.30 -32.85
CA GLN A 468 21.18 32.94 -34.25
C GLN A 468 22.31 32.02 -34.75
N THR A 469 22.03 31.16 -35.72
CA THR A 469 22.97 30.09 -36.16
C THR A 469 23.85 30.44 -37.35
N VAL A 470 23.44 31.40 -38.20
CA VAL A 470 24.17 31.72 -39.44
C VAL A 470 24.16 33.23 -39.73
N PRO A 471 25.23 33.97 -39.38
CA PRO A 471 26.38 33.55 -38.56
C PRO A 471 25.99 33.39 -37.06
N PRO A 472 26.76 32.64 -36.26
CA PRO A 472 26.61 32.61 -34.81
C PRO A 472 26.71 34.01 -34.21
N VAL A 473 25.63 34.49 -33.62
CA VAL A 473 25.57 35.78 -32.92
C VAL A 473 24.79 35.60 -31.63
N PHE A 474 25.33 36.13 -30.53
CA PHE A 474 24.70 36.11 -29.21
C PHE A 474 24.23 37.53 -28.84
N GLN A 475 22.99 37.62 -28.36
CA GLN A 475 22.40 38.83 -27.80
C GLN A 475 22.18 38.60 -26.31
N ILE A 476 22.87 39.39 -25.49
CA ILE A 476 22.88 39.26 -24.03
C ILE A 476 22.20 40.48 -23.43
N ASN A 477 21.25 40.26 -22.53
CA ASN A 477 20.55 41.27 -21.74
C ASN A 477 20.44 40.82 -20.27
N GLY A 478 20.18 41.76 -19.36
CA GLY A 478 20.09 41.49 -17.92
C GLY A 478 21.46 41.35 -17.26
N ASP A 479 21.46 40.95 -15.99
CA ASP A 479 22.65 40.85 -15.16
C ASP A 479 22.86 39.41 -14.66
N ILE A 480 24.11 38.92 -14.71
CA ILE A 480 24.50 37.61 -14.16
C ILE A 480 25.88 37.73 -13.49
N ASP A 481 26.02 37.10 -12.32
CA ASP A 481 27.29 36.98 -11.61
C ASP A 481 27.62 35.52 -11.36
N PHE A 482 28.91 35.20 -11.49
CA PHE A 482 29.45 33.88 -11.23
C PHE A 482 30.62 33.94 -10.22
N ILE A 483 30.77 32.91 -9.38
CA ILE A 483 31.96 32.73 -8.53
C ILE A 483 32.39 31.25 -8.56
N GLY A 484 33.68 31.01 -8.80
CA GLY A 484 34.29 29.67 -8.80
C GLY A 484 34.68 29.18 -10.19
N ASP A 485 34.60 27.88 -10.42
CA ASP A 485 34.75 27.29 -11.75
C ASP A 485 33.48 27.58 -12.55
N ILE A 486 33.65 28.09 -13.78
CA ILE A 486 32.55 28.63 -14.59
C ILE A 486 32.68 28.10 -16.00
N THR A 487 31.57 27.66 -16.56
CA THR A 487 31.43 27.36 -17.98
C THR A 487 30.10 27.91 -18.44
N PHE A 488 30.09 28.66 -19.54
CA PHE A 488 28.87 28.96 -20.30
C PHE A 488 29.22 28.84 -21.78
N SER A 489 28.73 27.77 -22.40
CA SER A 489 28.96 27.49 -23.81
C SER A 489 27.66 27.09 -24.50
N ILE A 490 27.54 27.46 -25.77
CA ILE A 490 26.41 27.09 -26.63
C ILE A 490 26.95 26.26 -27.80
N MET A 491 26.41 25.07 -28.01
CA MET A 491 26.70 24.22 -29.15
C MET A 491 25.79 24.56 -30.32
N LEU A 492 26.39 24.82 -31.48
CA LEU A 492 25.69 25.03 -32.75
C LEU A 492 26.34 24.16 -33.83
N ASN A 493 25.56 23.25 -34.43
CA ASN A 493 26.01 22.27 -35.42
C ASN A 493 27.23 21.45 -34.96
N GLY A 494 27.21 20.96 -33.71
CA GLY A 494 28.26 20.11 -33.14
C GLY A 494 29.52 20.84 -32.68
N ILE A 495 29.54 22.18 -32.71
CA ILE A 495 30.67 23.00 -32.25
C ILE A 495 30.23 23.82 -31.05
N TRP A 496 30.96 23.72 -29.94
CA TRP A 496 30.77 24.54 -28.75
C TRP A 496 31.42 25.92 -28.91
N TYR A 497 30.67 26.96 -28.60
CA TYR A 497 31.11 28.35 -28.58
C TYR A 497 30.95 28.91 -27.18
N ASP A 498 32.02 29.46 -26.62
CA ASP A 498 31.98 30.11 -25.33
C ASP A 498 31.22 31.44 -25.42
N VAL A 499 30.33 31.67 -24.47
CA VAL A 499 29.58 32.92 -24.34
C VAL A 499 30.38 33.94 -23.51
N PHE A 500 31.19 33.48 -22.54
CA PHE A 500 32.09 34.30 -21.73
C PHE A 500 33.50 33.71 -21.65
#